data_AF-A0A838HRN0-F1
#
_entry.id   AF-A0A838HRN0-F1
#
_cell.length_a   1.000
_cell.length_b   1.000
_cell.length_c   1.000
_cell.angle_alpha   90.00
_cell.angle_beta   90.00
_cell.angle_gamma   90.00
#
_symmetry.space_group_name_H-M   'P 1'
#
loop_
_entity.id
_entity.type
_entity.pdbx_description
1 polymer ?
#
loop_
_entity_poly.entity_id
_entity_poly.type
_entity_poly.pdbx_seq_one_letter_code
_entity_poly.pdbx_strand_id
1 'polypeptide(L)'
;MDLHPYTGTWDDDDPHANFKREVAEYSRADPLPTFEQLAADTGVPVAALLRYALVKWAAEGSEALLALGPRTVERLWEVVDRAEQQGTDSARLVAYDTLRQMLSWLRAPLSG
;
A
#
# COMPACT_ATOMS: atom_id res chain seq x y z
N MET A 1 -16.81 16.48 12.86
CA MET A 1 -16.23 15.14 12.80
C MET A 1 -15.00 15.18 13.66
N ASP A 2 -14.82 14.21 14.55
CA ASP A 2 -13.70 14.18 15.49
C ASP A 2 -12.69 13.13 15.03
N LEU A 3 -11.46 13.56 14.73
CA LEU A 3 -10.35 12.72 14.29
C LEU A 3 -9.27 12.79 15.37
N HIS A 4 -9.11 11.72 16.14
CA HIS A 4 -8.14 11.66 17.22
C HIS A 4 -6.96 10.76 16.86
N PRO A 5 -5.75 11.07 17.38
CA PRO A 5 -4.60 10.20 17.25
C PRO A 5 -4.87 8.81 17.84
N TYR A 6 -4.36 7.77 17.18
CA TYR A 6 -4.37 6.40 17.69
C TYR A 6 -3.21 6.20 18.67
N THR A 7 -3.54 5.92 19.94
CA THR A 7 -2.55 5.74 21.03
C THR A 7 -2.61 4.33 21.64
N GLY A 8 -2.73 3.30 20.81
CA GLY A 8 -2.79 1.92 21.27
C GLY A 8 -1.45 1.36 21.76
N THR A 9 -1.51 0.32 22.58
CA THR A 9 -0.39 -0.59 22.88
C THR A 9 -0.67 -1.96 22.28
N TRP A 10 0.37 -2.73 21.98
CA TRP A 10 0.26 -4.08 21.43
C TRP A 10 1.42 -4.94 21.93
N ASP A 11 1.22 -6.26 21.88
CA ASP A 11 2.24 -7.24 22.25
C ASP A 11 3.31 -7.35 21.15
N ASP A 12 4.51 -7.79 21.52
CA ASP A 12 5.63 -7.93 20.59
C ASP A 12 5.36 -8.98 19.49
N ASP A 13 4.52 -9.98 19.80
CA ASP A 13 4.15 -11.05 18.87
C ASP A 13 2.85 -10.76 18.07
N ASP A 14 2.32 -9.54 18.13
CA ASP A 14 1.13 -9.16 17.35
C ASP A 14 1.44 -9.15 15.85
N PRO A 15 0.75 -9.96 15.01
CA PRO A 15 1.01 -10.04 13.58
C PRO A 15 0.76 -8.72 12.84
N HIS A 16 0.07 -7.77 13.48
CA HIS A 16 -0.22 -6.43 12.96
C HIS A 16 0.55 -5.33 13.68
N ALA A 17 1.53 -5.65 14.53
CA ALA A 17 2.32 -4.68 15.31
C ALA A 17 2.90 -3.55 14.44
N ASN A 18 3.45 -3.89 13.26
CA ASN A 18 4.04 -2.91 12.34
C ASN A 18 2.98 -1.94 11.80
N PHE A 19 1.80 -2.45 11.41
CA PHE A 19 0.71 -1.63 10.90
C PHE A 19 0.13 -0.72 11.99
N LYS A 20 -0.10 -1.25 13.20
CA LYS A 20 -0.55 -0.45 14.35
C LYS A 20 0.44 0.67 14.70
N ARG A 21 1.75 0.39 14.61
CA ARG A 21 2.81 1.39 14.80
C ARG A 21 2.74 2.51 13.78
N GLU A 22 2.61 2.16 12.51
CA GLU A 22 2.48 3.12 11.43
C GLU A 22 1.23 4.00 11.62
N VAL A 23 0.07 3.41 11.92
CA VAL A 23 -1.16 4.15 12.22
C VAL A 23 -0.98 5.09 13.41
N ALA A 24 -0.32 4.64 14.48
CA ALA A 24 -0.03 5.47 15.65
C ALA A 24 0.93 6.64 15.32
N GLU A 25 1.88 6.43 14.41
CA GLU A 25 2.81 7.49 13.97
C GLU A 25 2.10 8.52 13.08
N TYR A 26 1.37 8.08 12.06
CA TYR A 26 0.71 8.98 11.10
C TYR A 26 -0.47 9.74 11.69
N SER A 27 -1.21 9.13 12.63
CA SER A 27 -2.35 9.79 13.28
C SER A 27 -1.96 10.89 14.28
N ARG A 28 -0.65 11.10 14.56
CA ARG A 28 -0.17 12.25 15.34
C ARG A 28 -0.32 13.58 14.59
N ALA A 29 -0.28 13.54 13.26
CA ALA A 29 -0.50 14.72 12.45
C ALA A 29 -2.00 14.97 12.31
N ASP A 30 -2.43 16.20 12.59
CA ASP A 30 -3.80 16.62 12.29
C ASP A 30 -3.92 16.94 10.78
N PRO A 31 -4.75 16.21 10.02
CA PRO A 31 -4.92 16.47 8.61
C PRO A 31 -5.83 17.68 8.32
N LEU A 32 -6.66 18.11 9.28
CA LEU A 32 -7.72 19.09 9.04
C LEU A 32 -7.20 20.44 8.52
N PRO A 33 -6.11 21.03 9.02
CA PRO A 33 -5.61 22.30 8.51
C PRO A 33 -5.32 22.29 7.01
N THR A 34 -4.83 21.16 6.48
CA THR A 34 -4.55 21.02 5.03
C THR A 34 -5.85 20.97 4.23
N PHE A 35 -6.85 20.22 4.71
CA PHE A 35 -8.14 20.12 4.04
C PHE A 35 -8.99 21.39 4.15
N GLU A 36 -8.87 22.12 5.26
CA GLU A 36 -9.51 23.43 5.45
C GLU A 36 -8.96 24.46 4.46
N GLN A 37 -7.64 24.52 4.30
CA GLN A 37 -7.01 25.39 3.30
C GLN A 37 -7.46 25.02 1.89
N LEU A 38 -7.42 23.73 1.54
CA LEU A 38 -7.85 23.26 0.22
C LEU A 38 -9.34 23.55 -0.03
N ALA A 39 -10.19 23.43 1.00
CA ALA A 39 -11.60 23.78 0.90
C ALA A 39 -11.80 25.27 0.65
N ALA A 40 -11.03 26.13 1.32
CA ALA A 40 -11.07 27.58 1.09
C ALA A 40 -10.66 27.95 -0.34
N ASP A 41 -9.63 27.28 -0.88
CA ASP A 41 -9.09 27.57 -2.21
C ASP A 41 -9.98 27.03 -3.35
N THR A 42 -10.67 25.91 -3.13
CA THR A 42 -11.43 25.22 -4.19
C THR A 42 -12.95 25.41 -4.10
N GLY A 43 -13.47 25.84 -2.95
CA GLY A 43 -14.90 25.87 -2.65
C GLY A 43 -15.53 24.49 -2.41
N VAL A 44 -14.74 23.41 -2.38
CA VAL A 44 -15.22 22.06 -2.09
C VAL A 44 -15.31 21.88 -0.56
N PRO A 45 -16.44 21.38 -0.01
CA PRO A 45 -16.56 21.16 1.43
C PRO A 45 -15.48 20.21 1.98
N VAL A 46 -14.90 20.54 3.16
CA VAL A 46 -13.90 19.71 3.85
C VAL A 46 -14.31 18.23 3.93
N ALA A 47 -15.56 17.97 4.30
CA ALA A 47 -16.08 16.60 4.39
C ALA A 47 -16.08 15.85 3.04
N ALA A 48 -16.31 16.56 1.93
CA ALA A 48 -16.25 15.97 0.60
C ALA A 48 -14.81 15.66 0.18
N LEU A 49 -13.86 16.54 0.50
CA LEU A 49 -12.42 16.30 0.27
C LEU A 49 -11.90 15.11 1.10
N LEU A 50 -12.29 15.00 2.37
CA LEU A 50 -11.97 13.85 3.21
C LEU A 50 -12.56 12.55 2.62
N ARG A 51 -13.82 12.57 2.20
CA ARG A 51 -14.45 11.40 1.54
C ARG A 51 -13.72 11.02 0.26
N TYR A 52 -13.33 12.01 -0.56
CA TYR A 52 -12.56 11.78 -1.77
C TYR A 52 -11.22 11.11 -1.46
N ALA A 53 -10.46 11.64 -0.50
CA ALA A 53 -9.16 11.09 -0.10
C ALA A 53 -9.28 9.65 0.43
N LEU A 54 -10.28 9.37 1.27
CA LEU A 54 -10.52 8.04 1.82
C LEU A 54 -10.94 7.04 0.74
N VAL A 55 -11.81 7.42 -0.20
CA VAL A 55 -12.21 6.56 -1.33
C VAL A 55 -11.02 6.28 -2.23
N LYS A 56 -10.20 7.29 -2.54
CA LYS A 56 -9.00 7.12 -3.36
C LYS A 56 -8.00 6.19 -2.70
N TRP A 57 -7.70 6.38 -1.41
CA TRP A 57 -6.81 5.50 -0.66
C TRP A 57 -7.32 4.06 -0.59
N ALA A 58 -8.62 3.86 -0.30
CA ALA A 58 -9.22 2.53 -0.26
C ALA A 58 -9.23 1.86 -1.64
N ALA A 59 -9.35 2.66 -2.71
CA ALA A 59 -9.33 2.18 -4.09
C ALA A 59 -7.90 1.93 -4.60
N GLU A 60 -6.85 2.59 -4.10
CA GLU A 60 -5.47 2.51 -4.62
C GLU A 60 -4.96 1.06 -4.77
N GLY A 61 -5.28 0.16 -3.83
CA GLY A 61 -4.94 -1.26 -3.97
C GLY A 61 -5.66 -1.97 -5.14
N SER A 62 -6.93 -1.64 -5.35
CA SER A 62 -7.70 -2.13 -6.50
C SER A 62 -7.28 -1.45 -7.80
N GLU A 63 -6.91 -0.18 -7.77
CA GLU A 63 -6.39 0.57 -8.93
C GLU A 63 -5.02 0.03 -9.37
N ALA A 64 -4.13 -0.29 -8.44
CA ALA A 64 -2.87 -0.96 -8.74
C ALA A 64 -3.10 -2.35 -9.37
N LEU A 65 -4.06 -3.12 -8.85
CA LEU A 65 -4.49 -4.40 -9.44
C LEU A 65 -5.14 -4.23 -10.82
N LEU A 66 -5.91 -3.18 -11.04
CA LEU A 66 -6.54 -2.88 -12.33
C LEU A 66 -5.51 -2.39 -13.36
N ALA A 67 -4.52 -1.60 -12.93
CA ALA A 67 -3.45 -1.08 -13.78
C ALA A 67 -2.44 -2.17 -14.16
N LEU A 68 -2.06 -3.04 -13.23
CA LEU A 68 -1.19 -4.20 -13.50
C LEU A 68 -1.96 -5.36 -14.17
N GLY A 69 -3.23 -5.51 -13.85
CA GLY A 69 -4.10 -6.61 -14.23
C GLY A 69 -3.92 -7.85 -13.34
N PRO A 70 -5.00 -8.56 -12.96
CA PRO A 70 -4.94 -9.73 -12.07
C PRO A 70 -4.05 -10.85 -12.62
N ARG A 71 -4.06 -11.06 -13.95
CA ARG A 71 -3.19 -12.05 -14.62
C ARG A 71 -1.70 -11.79 -14.43
N THR A 72 -1.30 -10.53 -14.35
CA THR A 72 0.11 -10.17 -14.14
C THR A 72 0.55 -10.50 -12.72
N VAL A 73 -0.33 -10.24 -11.74
CA VAL A 73 -0.09 -10.58 -10.33
C VAL A 73 -0.07 -12.08 -10.12
N GLU A 74 -1.04 -12.83 -10.69
CA GLU A 74 -1.05 -14.29 -10.66
C GLU A 74 0.24 -14.87 -11.25
N ARG A 75 0.69 -14.36 -12.40
CA ARG A 75 1.92 -14.82 -13.04
C ARG A 75 3.18 -14.58 -12.19
N LEU A 76 3.25 -13.45 -11.48
CA LEU A 76 4.35 -13.19 -10.53
C LEU A 76 4.27 -14.16 -9.34
N TRP A 77 3.07 -14.38 -8.82
CA TRP A 77 2.85 -15.26 -7.67
C TRP A 77 3.16 -16.73 -7.97
N GLU A 78 2.85 -17.23 -9.17
CA GLU A 78 3.19 -18.59 -9.59
C GLU A 78 4.69 -18.90 -9.48
N VAL A 79 5.57 -17.91 -9.68
CA VAL A 79 7.02 -18.09 -9.55
C VAL A 79 7.40 -18.32 -8.09
N VAL A 80 6.77 -17.60 -7.16
CA VAL A 80 6.96 -17.77 -5.72
C VAL A 80 6.42 -19.12 -5.27
N ASP A 81 5.18 -19.44 -5.66
CA ASP A 81 4.51 -20.68 -5.25
C ASP A 81 5.28 -21.93 -5.69
N ARG A 82 5.80 -21.95 -6.92
CA ARG A 82 6.65 -23.06 -7.41
C ARG A 82 7.94 -23.21 -6.64
N ALA A 83 8.55 -22.11 -6.19
CA ALA A 83 9.78 -22.18 -5.40
C ALA A 83 9.49 -22.67 -3.98
N GLU A 84 8.40 -22.22 -3.36
CA GLU A 84 7.99 -22.69 -2.03
C GLU A 84 7.59 -24.16 -2.04
N GLN A 85 6.93 -24.65 -3.10
CA GLN A 85 6.64 -26.08 -3.26
C GLN A 85 7.91 -26.95 -3.33
N GLN A 86 9.01 -26.42 -3.88
CA GLN A 86 10.30 -27.13 -3.89
C GLN A 86 11.04 -27.02 -2.56
N GLY A 87 10.82 -25.95 -1.79
CA GLY A 87 11.33 -25.79 -0.43
C GLY A 87 12.85 -25.70 -0.30
N THR A 88 13.57 -25.35 -1.38
CA THR A 88 15.04 -25.23 -1.37
C THR A 88 15.50 -23.79 -1.59
N ASP A 89 16.65 -23.45 -1.00
CA ASP A 89 17.26 -22.12 -1.20
C ASP A 89 17.66 -21.87 -2.65
N SER A 90 18.09 -22.92 -3.36
CA SER A 90 18.36 -22.86 -4.80
C SER A 90 17.11 -22.46 -5.59
N ALA A 91 15.96 -23.07 -5.30
CA ALA A 91 14.70 -22.74 -5.96
C ALA A 91 14.26 -21.29 -5.65
N ARG A 92 14.46 -20.81 -4.42
CA ARG A 92 14.18 -19.42 -4.03
C ARG A 92 15.07 -18.42 -4.77
N LEU A 93 16.36 -18.71 -4.93
CA LEU A 93 17.28 -17.85 -5.70
C LEU A 93 16.88 -17.76 -7.18
N VAL A 94 16.50 -18.89 -7.79
CA VAL A 94 15.99 -18.91 -9.17
C VAL A 94 14.69 -18.11 -9.30
N ALA A 95 13.77 -18.24 -8.34
CA ALA A 95 12.55 -17.44 -8.30
C ALA A 95 12.83 -15.94 -8.16
N TYR A 96 13.75 -15.56 -7.27
CA TYR A 96 14.18 -14.17 -7.12
C TYR A 96 14.69 -13.59 -8.44
N ASP A 97 15.59 -14.28 -9.14
CA ASP A 97 16.13 -13.80 -10.41
C ASP A 97 15.06 -13.69 -11.51
N THR A 98 14.11 -14.62 -11.51
CA THR A 98 12.97 -14.61 -12.43
C THR A 98 12.05 -13.42 -12.15
N LEU A 99 11.69 -13.20 -10.89
CA LEU A 99 10.89 -12.05 -10.46
C LEU A 99 11.60 -10.73 -10.77
N ARG A 100 12.91 -10.65 -10.51
CA ARG A 100 13.73 -9.47 -10.83
C ARG A 100 13.66 -9.12 -12.32
N GLN A 101 13.70 -10.12 -13.20
CA GLN A 101 13.55 -9.92 -14.63
C GLN A 101 12.14 -9.46 -14.99
N MET A 102 11.09 -10.08 -14.44
CA MET A 102 9.70 -9.68 -14.70
C MET A 102 9.43 -8.25 -14.23
N LEU A 103 9.90 -7.89 -13.04
CA LEU A 103 9.75 -6.55 -12.45
C LEU A 103 10.59 -5.49 -13.17
N SER A 104 11.67 -5.86 -13.86
CA SER A 104 12.53 -4.90 -14.58
C SER A 104 11.75 -4.11 -15.64
N TRP A 105 10.80 -4.77 -16.33
CA TRP A 105 9.93 -4.14 -17.31
C TRP A 105 8.94 -3.15 -16.70
N LEU A 106 8.44 -3.44 -15.49
CA LEU A 106 7.58 -2.52 -14.74
C LEU A 106 8.35 -1.33 -14.17
N ARG A 107 9.63 -1.52 -13.83
CA ARG A 107 10.51 -0.49 -13.30
C ARG A 107 11.04 0.49 -14.37
N ALA A 108 11.20 0.03 -15.61
CA ALA A 108 11.74 0.83 -16.71
C ALA A 108 11.07 2.21 -16.88
N PRO A 109 9.72 2.34 -16.95
CA PRO A 109 9.06 3.65 -17.09
C PRO A 109 9.14 4.54 -15.84
N LEU A 110 9.47 3.99 -14.67
CA LEU A 110 9.60 4.75 -13.41
C LEU A 110 10.99 5.36 -13.21
N SER A 111 11.95 5.01 -14.08
CA SER A 111 13.35 5.39 -13.96
C SER A 111 13.77 6.49 -14.95
N GLY A 112 12.79 7.12 -15.63
CA GLY A 112 12.98 8.14 -16.67
C GLY A 112 12.42 9.50 -16.28
#